data_AF-A0A9P0ZND6-F1
#
_entry.id   AF-A0A9P0ZND6-F1
#
_cell.length_a   1.000
_cell.length_b   1.000
_cell.length_c   1.000
_cell.angle_alpha   90.00
_cell.angle_beta   90.00
_cell.angle_gamma   90.00
#
_symmetry.space_group_name_H-M   'P 1'
#
loop_
_entity.id
_entity.type
_entity.pdbx_description
1 polymer ?
#
loop_
_entity_poly.entity_id
_entity_poly.type
_entity_poly.pdbx_seq_one_letter_code
_entity_poly.pdbx_strand_id
1 'polypeptide(L)'
;MLSLQKNLSNHESELVLYETMFVWNEFLTRGIRNQLRNTMWTVALVYGFFKEAKLPICEKDFKLILIARRSRHYAATRYLKRGVNEKGRVANDVETEQIVVEDVPEGCPVHISSVVQNRGSIPLFWSQETSRLNIKPDIILSRKDPMYEATQLHFENLVKRYGNPIIILNLIKTREKKPRESILRAEFANAIDCINKKLSEENHLKFLHWDLNKFTKNKATNVLMALGKVAANALELTGFFYCHVNPSSRTAELLNFPYA
;
A
#
# COMPACT_ATOMS: atom_id res chain seq x y z
N MET A 1 -9.75 -5.61 8.11
CA MET A 1 -9.75 -6.12 6.72
C MET A 1 -8.30 -6.27 6.28
N LEU A 2 -7.93 -7.44 5.77
CA LEU A 2 -6.56 -7.80 5.40
C LEU A 2 -6.47 -8.13 3.91
N SER A 3 -5.25 -8.29 3.39
CA SER A 3 -5.03 -8.87 2.07
C SER A 3 -5.49 -10.33 2.03
N LEU A 4 -5.77 -10.86 0.83
CA LEU A 4 -6.19 -12.24 0.62
C LEU A 4 -5.21 -13.23 1.24
N GLN A 5 -3.90 -13.05 1.00
CA GLN A 5 -2.85 -13.86 1.60
C GLN A 5 -2.99 -13.92 3.13
N LYS A 6 -3.19 -12.76 3.78
CA LYS A 6 -3.32 -12.71 5.24
C LYS A 6 -4.63 -13.31 5.73
N ASN A 7 -5.73 -13.15 5.01
CA ASN A 7 -7.00 -13.81 5.37
C ASN A 7 -6.87 -15.34 5.32
N LEU A 8 -6.06 -15.87 4.39
CA LEU A 8 -5.86 -17.31 4.24
C LEU A 8 -4.76 -17.87 5.17
N SER A 9 -3.80 -17.05 5.59
CA SER A 9 -2.68 -17.48 6.44
C SER A 9 -2.84 -17.15 7.93
N ASN A 10 -3.66 -16.16 8.31
CA ASN A 10 -3.83 -15.78 9.72
C ASN A 10 -4.99 -16.51 10.38
N HIS A 11 -4.71 -17.09 11.55
CA HIS A 11 -5.72 -17.62 12.48
C HIS A 11 -5.93 -16.70 13.70
N GLU A 12 -5.68 -15.39 13.53
CA GLU A 12 -5.85 -14.42 14.60
C GLU A 12 -7.33 -14.23 14.96
N SER A 13 -7.61 -13.97 16.25
CA SER A 13 -8.98 -13.70 16.70
C SER A 13 -9.59 -12.49 15.99
N GLU A 14 -10.90 -12.54 15.74
CA GLU A 14 -11.61 -11.45 15.07
C GLU A 14 -11.45 -10.09 15.77
N LEU A 15 -11.33 -10.08 17.10
CA LEU A 15 -11.11 -8.85 17.87
C LEU A 15 -9.80 -8.15 17.48
N VAL A 16 -8.73 -8.90 17.21
CA VAL A 16 -7.43 -8.38 16.75
C VAL A 16 -7.54 -7.82 15.33
N LEU A 17 -8.37 -8.42 14.47
CA LEU A 17 -8.63 -7.93 13.11
C LEU A 17 -9.26 -6.53 13.07
N TYR A 18 -10.01 -6.17 14.11
CA TYR A 18 -10.61 -4.85 14.25
C TYR A 18 -9.60 -3.75 14.62
N GLU A 19 -8.47 -4.10 15.23
CA GLU A 19 -7.45 -3.11 15.59
C GLU A 19 -6.61 -2.65 14.40
N THR A 20 -6.72 -3.37 13.27
CA THR A 20 -5.90 -3.14 12.08
C THR A 20 -6.08 -1.73 11.53
N MET A 21 -5.03 -1.24 10.86
CA MET A 21 -4.99 0.13 10.36
C MET A 21 -6.01 0.44 9.26
N PHE A 22 -6.66 -0.57 8.69
CA PHE A 22 -7.63 -0.43 7.60
C PHE A 22 -9.10 -0.46 8.06
N VAL A 23 -9.38 -0.77 9.33
CA VAL A 23 -10.75 -0.72 9.87
C VAL A 23 -11.11 0.73 10.18
N TRP A 24 -11.77 1.38 9.23
CA TRP A 24 -12.03 2.81 9.26
C TRP A 24 -12.92 3.23 10.43
N ASN A 25 -13.94 2.42 10.75
CA ASN A 25 -14.88 2.65 11.84
C ASN A 25 -14.42 2.06 13.19
N GLU A 26 -13.14 1.69 13.34
CA GLU A 26 -12.61 1.07 14.57
C GLU A 26 -12.94 1.89 15.82
N PHE A 27 -12.75 3.21 15.77
CA PHE A 27 -13.00 4.12 16.89
C PHE A 27 -14.48 4.13 17.30
N LEU A 28 -15.40 4.13 16.32
CA LEU A 28 -16.84 4.20 16.54
C LEU A 28 -17.38 2.90 17.15
N THR A 29 -16.83 1.75 16.74
CA THR A 29 -17.29 0.43 17.20
C THR A 29 -16.57 -0.06 18.45
N ARG A 30 -15.48 0.59 18.86
CA ARG A 30 -14.64 0.17 20.00
C ARG A 30 -15.41 0.05 21.31
N GLY A 31 -16.34 0.96 21.60
CA GLY A 31 -17.14 0.91 22.84
C GLY A 31 -17.95 -0.38 22.94
N ILE A 32 -18.70 -0.69 21.87
CA ILE A 32 -19.53 -1.90 21.77
C ILE A 32 -18.66 -3.16 21.88
N ARG A 33 -17.55 -3.22 21.14
CA ARG A 33 -16.63 -4.37 21.17
C ARG A 33 -16.01 -4.60 22.54
N ASN A 34 -15.60 -3.52 23.23
CA ASN A 34 -14.98 -3.63 24.55
C ASN A 34 -15.98 -4.06 25.63
N GLN A 35 -17.24 -3.63 25.53
CA GLN A 35 -18.29 -3.98 26.48
C GLN A 35 -18.80 -5.41 26.26
N LEU A 36 -19.11 -5.78 25.02
CA LEU A 36 -19.71 -7.07 24.69
C LEU A 36 -18.68 -8.18 24.45
N ARG A 37 -17.39 -7.83 24.34
CA ARG A 37 -16.27 -8.74 24.07
C ARG A 37 -16.48 -9.63 22.84
N ASN A 38 -17.22 -9.14 21.85
CA ASN A 38 -17.47 -9.82 20.59
C ASN A 38 -17.59 -8.82 19.44
N THR A 39 -17.62 -9.36 18.23
CA THR A 39 -17.69 -8.65 16.94
C THR A 39 -19.07 -8.76 16.29
N MET A 40 -20.00 -9.55 16.83
CA MET A 40 -21.29 -9.90 16.21
C MET A 40 -22.16 -8.68 15.86
N TRP A 41 -22.08 -7.63 16.67
CA TRP A 41 -22.88 -6.40 16.50
C TRP A 41 -22.17 -5.30 15.71
N THR A 42 -20.98 -5.58 15.20
CA THR A 42 -20.14 -4.60 14.53
C THR A 42 -19.67 -5.15 13.19
N VAL A 43 -19.59 -4.29 12.18
CA VAL A 43 -19.06 -4.63 10.87
C VAL A 43 -17.83 -3.78 10.60
N ALA A 44 -16.73 -4.40 10.17
CA ALA A 44 -15.50 -3.70 9.85
C ALA A 44 -15.63 -3.00 8.48
N LEU A 45 -15.58 -1.68 8.47
CA LEU A 45 -15.67 -0.89 7.24
C LEU A 45 -14.28 -0.51 6.76
N VAL A 46 -14.06 -0.60 5.45
CA VAL A 46 -12.87 -0.07 4.78
C VAL A 46 -13.23 1.20 4.04
N TYR A 47 -12.34 2.19 4.14
CA TYR A 47 -12.38 3.35 3.27
C TYR A 47 -11.40 3.18 2.12
N GLY A 48 -11.89 3.27 0.88
CA GLY A 48 -11.05 3.16 -0.30
C GLY A 48 -11.86 2.83 -1.56
N PHE A 49 -11.56 1.71 -2.20
CA PHE A 49 -12.18 1.32 -3.47
C PHE A 49 -12.35 -0.20 -3.58
N PHE A 50 -13.39 -0.63 -4.28
CA PHE A 50 -13.63 -2.01 -4.66
C PHE A 50 -14.21 -2.05 -6.08
N LYS A 51 -13.68 -2.92 -6.93
CA LYS A 51 -14.28 -3.24 -8.23
C LYS A 51 -13.91 -4.65 -8.65
N GLU A 52 -14.88 -5.35 -9.20
CA GLU A 52 -14.70 -6.61 -9.91
C GLU A 52 -14.99 -6.41 -11.40
N ALA A 53 -14.25 -7.11 -12.25
CA ALA A 53 -14.49 -7.18 -13.68
C ALA A 53 -14.23 -8.60 -14.19
N LYS A 54 -15.13 -9.10 -15.05
CA LYS A 54 -14.92 -10.36 -15.78
C LYS A 54 -14.01 -10.13 -16.98
N LEU A 55 -13.07 -11.05 -17.18
CA LEU A 55 -12.06 -11.02 -18.23
C LEU A 55 -12.03 -12.39 -18.93
N PRO A 56 -12.68 -12.53 -20.10
CA PRO A 56 -12.50 -13.71 -20.93
C PRO A 56 -11.10 -13.65 -21.57
N ILE A 57 -10.26 -14.66 -21.33
CA ILE A 57 -8.92 -14.78 -21.91
C ILE A 57 -8.80 -16.17 -22.53
N CYS A 58 -8.73 -16.21 -23.87
CA CYS A 58 -8.74 -17.45 -24.66
C CYS A 58 -9.99 -18.29 -24.34
N GLU A 59 -9.81 -19.52 -23.84
CA GLU A 59 -10.89 -20.47 -23.49
C GLU A 59 -11.20 -20.47 -21.99
N LYS A 60 -10.70 -19.48 -21.24
CA LYS A 60 -10.87 -19.39 -19.79
C LYS A 60 -11.44 -18.04 -19.40
N ASP A 61 -12.37 -18.07 -18.47
CA ASP A 61 -12.91 -16.87 -17.84
C ASP A 61 -12.17 -16.57 -16.54
N PHE A 62 -11.88 -15.29 -16.30
CA PHE A 62 -11.26 -14.82 -15.08
C PHE A 62 -12.06 -13.67 -14.47
N LYS A 63 -11.98 -13.51 -13.15
CA LYS A 63 -12.42 -12.32 -12.43
C LYS A 63 -11.19 -11.56 -11.96
N LEU A 64 -11.09 -10.30 -12.36
CA LEU A 64 -10.12 -9.34 -11.85
C LEU A 64 -10.79 -8.49 -10.78
N ILE A 65 -10.30 -8.59 -9.56
CA ILE A 65 -10.79 -7.80 -8.42
C ILE A 65 -9.70 -6.82 -8.01
N LEU A 66 -10.07 -5.55 -7.87
CA LEU A 66 -9.19 -4.49 -7.40
C LEU A 66 -9.76 -3.90 -6.12
N ILE A 67 -8.98 -3.99 -5.05
CA ILE A 67 -9.34 -3.44 -3.73
C ILE A 67 -8.28 -2.41 -3.34
N ALA A 68 -8.70 -1.20 -2.96
CA ALA A 68 -7.82 -0.22 -2.33
C ALA A 68 -8.29 0.05 -0.89
N ARG A 69 -7.38 0.01 0.07
CA ARG A 69 -7.63 0.18 1.50
C ARG A 69 -6.80 1.34 2.02
N ARG A 70 -7.45 2.42 2.45
CA ARG A 70 -6.80 3.60 3.04
C ARG A 70 -6.64 3.41 4.55
N SER A 71 -5.46 3.71 5.06
CA SER A 71 -5.19 3.69 6.50
C SER A 71 -6.00 4.76 7.24
N ARG A 72 -6.56 4.39 8.39
CA ARG A 72 -7.15 5.30 9.37
C ARG A 72 -6.11 6.12 10.15
N HIS A 73 -4.87 5.64 10.21
CA HIS A 73 -3.80 6.30 10.96
C HIS A 73 -3.28 7.51 10.20
N TYR A 74 -2.99 8.57 10.95
CA TYR A 74 -2.50 9.84 10.42
C TYR A 74 -3.33 10.38 9.24
N ALA A 75 -4.63 10.04 9.21
CA ALA A 75 -5.58 10.53 8.23
C ALA A 75 -5.92 12.01 8.51
N ALA A 76 -6.05 12.77 7.42
CA ALA A 76 -6.66 14.10 7.38
C ALA A 76 -7.03 14.46 5.93
N THR A 77 -7.58 15.65 5.76
CA THR A 77 -7.81 16.23 4.44
C THR A 77 -6.48 16.50 3.73
N ARG A 78 -6.56 16.55 2.39
CA ARG A 78 -5.41 16.86 1.53
C ARG A 78 -4.82 18.21 1.95
N TYR A 79 -3.48 18.28 2.05
CA TYR A 79 -2.68 19.42 2.50
C TYR A 79 -2.64 19.70 4.01
N LEU A 80 -3.61 19.24 4.81
CA LEU A 80 -3.52 19.37 6.28
C LEU A 80 -2.52 18.39 6.91
N LYS A 81 -2.38 17.19 6.35
CA LYS A 81 -1.34 16.24 6.76
C LYS A 81 -0.59 15.70 5.56
N ARG A 82 0.73 15.86 5.60
CA ARG A 82 1.70 15.23 4.68
C ARG A 82 2.83 14.65 5.53
N GLY A 83 3.68 13.86 4.88
CA GLY A 83 4.82 13.27 5.56
C GLY A 83 4.47 12.13 6.50
N VAL A 84 5.36 11.93 7.47
CA VAL A 84 5.28 10.95 8.54
C VAL A 84 5.02 11.64 9.88
N ASN A 85 4.41 10.92 10.83
CA ASN A 85 4.36 11.33 12.23
C ASN A 85 5.44 10.62 13.06
N GLU A 86 5.58 11.01 14.33
CA GLU A 86 6.58 10.44 15.26
C GLU A 86 6.42 8.92 15.48
N LYS A 87 5.27 8.34 15.15
CA LYS A 87 5.00 6.89 15.24
C LYS A 87 5.28 6.13 13.93
N GLY A 88 5.92 6.76 12.94
CA GLY A 88 6.21 6.14 11.64
C GLY A 88 4.98 5.94 10.74
N ARG A 89 3.85 6.62 11.04
CA ARG A 89 2.64 6.55 10.21
C ARG A 89 2.65 7.66 9.19
N VAL A 90 2.60 7.29 7.91
CA VAL A 90 2.57 8.25 6.80
C VAL A 90 1.15 8.66 6.44
N ALA A 91 1.00 9.90 5.99
CA ALA A 91 -0.29 10.38 5.51
C ALA A 91 -0.62 9.70 4.18
N ASN A 92 -1.91 9.46 3.92
CA ASN A 92 -2.38 8.82 2.68
C ASN A 92 -1.74 7.46 2.40
N ASP A 93 -1.48 6.66 3.44
CA ASP A 93 -1.07 5.26 3.30
C ASP A 93 -2.25 4.44 2.73
N VAL A 94 -2.06 3.87 1.55
CA VAL A 94 -3.07 3.12 0.79
C VAL A 94 -2.45 1.84 0.27
N GLU A 95 -3.03 0.71 0.69
CA GLU A 95 -2.72 -0.61 0.18
C GLU A 95 -3.68 -0.93 -0.96
N THR A 96 -3.15 -1.21 -2.15
CA THR A 96 -3.92 -1.66 -3.30
C THR A 96 -3.60 -3.13 -3.55
N GLU A 97 -4.64 -3.94 -3.69
CA GLU A 97 -4.53 -5.36 -3.97
C GLU A 97 -5.27 -5.70 -5.25
N GLN A 98 -4.56 -6.38 -6.14
CA GLN A 98 -5.10 -6.97 -7.35
C GLN A 98 -5.22 -8.47 -7.15
N ILE A 99 -6.43 -9.00 -7.32
CA ILE A 99 -6.72 -10.43 -7.21
C ILE A 99 -7.21 -10.92 -8.57
N VAL A 100 -6.68 -12.04 -9.02
CA VAL A 100 -7.16 -12.74 -10.23
C VAL A 100 -7.65 -14.11 -9.80
N VAL A 101 -8.91 -14.39 -10.13
CA VAL A 101 -9.61 -15.64 -9.81
C VAL A 101 -10.02 -16.29 -11.13
N GLU A 102 -9.76 -17.59 -11.29
CA GLU A 102 -10.33 -18.36 -12.42
C GLU A 102 -11.83 -18.58 -12.20
N ASP A 103 -12.66 -18.19 -13.18
CA ASP A 103 -14.12 -18.33 -13.13
C ASP A 103 -14.50 -19.74 -13.63
N VAL A 104 -14.33 -20.74 -12.75
CA VAL A 104 -14.67 -22.14 -13.04
C VAL A 104 -16.06 -22.51 -12.49
N PRO A 105 -16.73 -23.53 -13.07
CA PRO A 105 -17.97 -24.06 -12.53
C PRO A 105 -17.85 -24.51 -11.08
N GLU A 106 -18.97 -24.50 -10.36
CA GLU A 106 -19.04 -25.02 -8.99
C GLU A 106 -18.56 -26.47 -8.92
N GLY A 107 -17.76 -26.80 -7.89
CA GLY A 107 -17.19 -28.13 -7.72
C GLY A 107 -15.84 -28.34 -8.43
N CYS A 108 -15.33 -27.36 -9.18
CA CYS A 108 -13.97 -27.38 -9.72
C CYS A 108 -12.98 -26.66 -8.79
N PRO A 109 -11.69 -27.10 -8.75
CA PRO A 109 -10.65 -26.34 -8.07
C PRO A 109 -10.50 -24.93 -8.64
N VAL A 110 -10.50 -23.93 -7.76
CA VAL A 110 -10.38 -22.51 -8.15
C VAL A 110 -8.94 -22.05 -7.98
N HIS A 111 -8.36 -21.47 -9.03
CA HIS A 111 -7.03 -20.88 -8.97
C HIS A 111 -7.13 -19.38 -8.64
N ILE A 112 -6.39 -18.95 -7.63
CA ILE A 112 -6.41 -17.56 -7.17
C ILE A 112 -5.00 -17.04 -7.02
N SER A 113 -4.78 -15.82 -7.51
CA SER A 113 -3.54 -15.08 -7.27
C SER A 113 -3.83 -13.68 -6.73
N SER A 114 -2.91 -13.14 -5.94
CA SER A 114 -3.00 -11.78 -5.39
C SER A 114 -1.65 -11.08 -5.38
N VAL A 115 -1.65 -9.80 -5.74
CA VAL A 115 -0.50 -8.89 -5.67
C VAL A 115 -0.90 -7.65 -4.87
N VAL A 116 -0.08 -7.27 -3.91
CA VAL A 116 -0.27 -6.06 -3.11
C VAL A 116 0.78 -5.00 -3.44
N GLN A 117 0.35 -3.75 -3.57
CA GLN A 117 1.21 -2.58 -3.73
C GLN A 117 0.82 -1.52 -2.70
N ASN A 118 1.81 -0.84 -2.12
CA ASN A 118 1.56 0.25 -1.18
C ASN A 118 1.90 1.61 -1.78
N ARG A 119 1.08 2.61 -1.48
CA ARG A 119 1.31 4.01 -1.83
C ARG A 119 1.10 4.88 -0.59
N GLY A 120 2.08 5.71 -0.26
CA GLY A 120 2.01 6.63 0.87
C GLY A 120 2.63 8.00 0.57
N SER A 121 2.49 8.93 1.52
CA SER A 121 3.31 10.15 1.51
C SER A 121 4.78 9.79 1.76
N ILE A 122 5.69 10.60 1.21
CA ILE A 122 7.13 10.46 1.46
C ILE A 122 7.35 10.51 2.98
N PRO A 123 8.02 9.50 3.59
CA PRO A 123 8.12 9.33 5.03
C PRO A 123 9.14 10.27 5.68
N LEU A 124 9.03 11.56 5.40
CA LEU A 124 9.79 12.64 6.03
C LEU A 124 8.84 13.53 6.83
N PHE A 125 9.35 14.33 7.76
CA PHE A 125 8.55 15.38 8.36
C PHE A 125 8.47 16.56 7.41
N TRP A 126 7.31 16.75 6.79
CA TRP A 126 7.10 17.86 5.87
C TRP A 126 5.64 18.27 5.77
N SER A 127 5.44 19.54 5.47
CA SER A 127 4.14 20.16 5.35
C SER A 127 4.05 20.95 4.04
N GLN A 128 2.82 21.28 3.68
CA GLN A 128 2.54 22.14 2.54
C GLN A 128 1.33 22.99 2.91
N GLU A 129 1.61 24.16 3.49
CA GLU A 129 0.57 25.04 4.02
C GLU A 129 -0.28 25.62 2.89
N THR A 130 -1.55 25.23 2.84
CA THR A 130 -2.47 25.76 1.82
C THR A 130 -3.02 27.12 2.27
N SER A 131 -2.81 28.14 1.45
CA SER A 131 -3.54 29.41 1.52
C SER A 131 -4.54 29.48 0.37
N ARG A 132 -5.72 30.06 0.59
CA ARG A 132 -6.74 30.27 -0.46
C ARG A 132 -6.21 31.06 -1.67
N LEU A 133 -5.13 31.82 -1.48
CA LEU A 133 -4.48 32.63 -2.52
C LEU A 133 -3.34 31.88 -3.26
N ASN A 134 -2.83 30.78 -2.69
CA ASN A 134 -1.68 30.06 -3.23
C ASN A 134 -2.11 28.74 -3.89
N ILE A 135 -2.28 28.78 -5.21
CA ILE A 135 -2.65 27.61 -6.03
C ILE A 135 -1.64 26.45 -5.91
N LYS A 136 -0.36 26.77 -5.64
CA LYS A 136 0.71 25.77 -5.41
C LYS A 136 1.56 26.20 -4.22
N PRO A 137 1.17 25.80 -3.00
CA PRO A 137 1.91 26.15 -1.80
C PRO A 137 3.28 25.48 -1.78
N ASP A 138 4.24 26.11 -1.10
CA ASP A 138 5.60 25.61 -1.03
C ASP A 138 5.71 24.43 -0.04
N ILE A 139 6.70 23.59 -0.29
CA ILE A 139 6.98 22.41 0.53
C ILE A 139 7.98 22.83 1.61
N ILE A 140 7.63 22.55 2.87
CA ILE A 140 8.44 22.90 4.03
C ILE A 140 8.85 21.61 4.72
N LEU A 141 10.15 21.36 4.81
CA LEU A 141 10.71 20.30 5.67
C LEU A 141 10.62 20.76 7.12
N SER A 142 9.86 20.04 7.93
CA SER A 142 9.48 20.44 9.29
C SER A 142 10.26 19.57 10.29
N ARG A 143 11.34 20.09 10.87
CA ARG A 143 12.35 19.39 11.72
C ARG A 143 13.42 18.62 10.96
N LYS A 144 14.67 18.82 11.38
CA LYS A 144 15.77 17.90 11.11
C LYS A 144 15.68 16.77 12.12
N ASP A 145 15.25 15.60 11.68
CA ASP A 145 15.46 14.34 12.39
C ASP A 145 16.80 13.78 11.90
N PRO A 146 17.91 13.99 12.63
CA PRO A 146 19.24 13.61 12.14
C PRO A 146 19.41 12.09 12.02
N MET A 147 18.60 11.31 12.73
CA MET A 147 18.69 9.84 12.74
C MET A 147 17.61 9.15 11.92
N TYR A 148 16.65 9.93 11.38
CA TYR A 148 15.51 9.47 10.59
C TYR A 148 14.69 8.38 11.30
N GLU A 149 14.48 8.50 12.61
CA GLU A 149 13.80 7.50 13.44
C GLU A 149 12.37 7.26 12.98
N ALA A 150 11.61 8.31 12.68
CA ALA A 150 10.23 8.15 12.22
C ALA A 150 10.17 7.48 10.83
N THR A 151 11.13 7.79 9.97
CA THR A 151 11.28 7.15 8.65
C THR A 151 11.65 5.67 8.82
N GLN A 152 12.55 5.36 9.75
CA GLN A 152 12.95 3.99 10.08
C GLN A 152 11.76 3.18 10.59
N LEU A 153 11.01 3.70 11.56
CA LEU A 153 9.78 3.07 12.09
C LEU A 153 8.74 2.80 10.98
N HIS A 154 8.65 3.69 9.99
CA HIS A 154 7.78 3.49 8.84
C HIS A 154 8.19 2.25 8.04
N PHE A 155 9.47 2.12 7.69
CA PHE A 155 9.95 0.98 6.92
C PHE A 155 9.94 -0.32 7.72
N GLU A 156 10.26 -0.29 9.01
CA GLU A 156 10.08 -1.44 9.91
C GLU A 156 8.61 -1.91 9.93
N ASN A 157 7.66 -0.98 9.92
CA ASN A 157 6.25 -1.32 9.80
C ASN A 157 5.89 -1.94 8.45
N LEU A 158 6.53 -1.52 7.34
CA LEU A 158 6.34 -2.14 6.03
C LEU A 158 6.94 -3.54 5.97
N VAL A 159 8.16 -3.73 6.48
CA VAL A 159 8.82 -5.05 6.57
C VAL A 159 7.97 -6.00 7.42
N LYS A 160 7.46 -5.56 8.57
CA LYS A 160 6.55 -6.36 9.39
C LYS A 160 5.27 -6.75 8.64
N ARG A 161 4.79 -5.90 7.71
CA ARG A 161 3.54 -6.15 6.98
C ARG A 161 3.71 -7.00 5.73
N TYR A 162 4.82 -6.86 5.01
CA TYR A 162 5.00 -7.39 3.65
C TYR A 162 6.29 -8.20 3.47
N GLY A 163 7.19 -8.20 4.45
CA GLY A 163 8.50 -8.83 4.35
C GLY A 163 9.51 -7.99 3.56
N ASN A 164 10.66 -8.61 3.29
CA ASN A 164 11.73 -8.06 2.45
C ASN A 164 11.74 -8.77 1.09
N PRO A 165 12.23 -8.11 0.01
CA PRO A 165 12.76 -6.74 -0.01
C PRO A 165 11.66 -5.66 -0.11
N ILE A 166 11.92 -4.47 0.45
CA ILE A 166 11.10 -3.27 0.20
C ILE A 166 11.68 -2.49 -0.99
N ILE A 167 10.88 -2.33 -2.04
CA ILE A 167 11.25 -1.59 -3.26
C ILE A 167 10.50 -0.26 -3.29
N ILE A 168 11.24 0.84 -3.32
CA ILE A 168 10.70 2.20 -3.30
C ILE A 168 10.81 2.79 -4.71
N LEU A 169 9.68 2.98 -5.37
CA LEU A 169 9.62 3.71 -6.65
C LEU A 169 9.32 5.20 -6.39
N ASN A 170 10.33 6.05 -6.59
CA ASN A 170 10.22 7.49 -6.41
C ASN A 170 10.14 8.21 -7.76
N LEU A 171 8.98 8.81 -8.07
CA LEU A 171 8.71 9.50 -9.34
C LEU A 171 8.89 11.03 -9.31
N ILE A 172 9.51 11.57 -8.27
CA ILE A 172 9.73 13.02 -8.12
C ILE A 172 10.56 13.57 -9.28
N LYS A 173 10.31 14.82 -9.69
CA LYS A 173 11.12 15.50 -10.71
C LYS A 173 12.54 15.77 -10.22
N THR A 174 13.55 15.51 -11.05
CA THR A 174 14.95 15.82 -10.71
C THR A 174 15.25 17.30 -10.89
N ARG A 175 14.73 17.94 -11.94
CA ARG A 175 14.99 19.35 -12.28
C ARG A 175 13.70 20.15 -12.32
N GLU A 176 13.63 21.18 -11.48
CA GLU A 176 12.53 22.13 -11.41
C GLU A 176 13.09 23.56 -11.46
N LYS A 177 12.35 24.50 -12.05
CA LYS A 177 12.75 25.93 -12.08
C LYS A 177 12.77 26.54 -10.67
N LYS A 178 11.87 26.09 -9.81
CA LYS A 178 11.85 26.38 -8.38
C LYS A 178 11.91 25.05 -7.63
N PRO A 179 12.90 24.83 -6.75
CA PRO A 179 13.04 23.57 -6.04
C PRO A 179 11.87 23.39 -5.08
N ARG A 180 11.00 22.42 -5.36
CA ARG A 180 9.82 22.14 -4.51
C ARG A 180 9.85 20.68 -4.09
N GLU A 181 9.62 19.79 -5.03
CA GLU A 181 9.64 18.35 -4.76
C GLU A 181 11.08 17.84 -4.72
N SER A 182 12.00 18.49 -5.45
CA SER A 182 13.42 18.14 -5.47
C SER A 182 14.10 18.21 -4.10
N ILE A 183 13.58 19.04 -3.18
CA ILE A 183 14.05 19.13 -1.78
C ILE A 183 13.74 17.83 -1.04
N LEU A 184 12.50 17.33 -1.16
CA LEU A 184 12.10 16.04 -0.58
C LEU A 184 12.88 14.88 -1.19
N ARG A 185 13.20 14.94 -2.48
CA ARG A 185 14.00 13.90 -3.14
C ARG A 185 15.37 13.75 -2.51
N ALA A 186 16.08 14.86 -2.32
CA ALA A 186 17.43 14.84 -1.74
C ALA A 186 17.39 14.34 -0.30
N GLU A 187 16.47 14.88 0.49
CA GLU A 187 16.33 14.49 1.90
C GLU A 187 15.90 13.02 2.05
N PHE A 188 15.02 12.54 1.16
CA PHE A 188 14.59 11.15 1.23
C PHE A 188 15.70 10.18 0.84
N ALA A 189 16.53 10.52 -0.14
CA ALA A 189 17.72 9.73 -0.47
C ALA A 189 18.68 9.65 0.72
N ASN A 190 18.95 10.78 1.38
CA ASN A 190 19.78 10.81 2.59
C ASN A 190 19.21 9.93 3.71
N ALA A 191 17.88 9.94 3.89
CA ALA A 191 17.20 9.10 4.87
C ALA A 191 17.39 7.60 4.57
N ILE A 192 17.21 7.20 3.31
CA ILE A 192 17.41 5.80 2.89
C ILE A 192 18.87 5.38 3.06
N ASP A 193 19.83 6.22 2.67
CA ASP A 193 21.26 5.93 2.84
C ASP A 193 21.64 5.80 4.32
N CYS A 194 21.06 6.65 5.19
CA CYS A 194 21.27 6.57 6.64
C CYS A 194 20.70 5.27 7.22
N ILE A 195 19.50 4.86 6.78
CA ILE A 195 18.85 3.63 7.24
C ILE A 195 19.59 2.39 6.74
N ASN A 196 19.97 2.34 5.46
CA ASN A 196 20.66 1.19 4.87
C ASN A 196 22.03 0.94 5.51
N LYS A 197 22.73 1.98 6.00
CA LYS A 197 23.97 1.81 6.80
C LYS A 197 23.78 1.01 8.09
N LYS A 198 22.54 0.96 8.63
CA LYS A 198 22.20 0.18 9.84
C LYS A 198 21.68 -1.23 9.51
N LEU A 199 21.41 -1.54 8.25
CA LEU A 199 20.80 -2.80 7.81
C LEU A 199 21.84 -3.71 7.11
N SER A 200 21.63 -5.03 7.18
CA SER A 200 22.39 -5.99 6.36
C SER A 200 22.03 -5.83 4.87
N GLU A 201 22.96 -6.16 3.98
CA GLU A 201 22.80 -5.96 2.52
C GLU A 201 21.53 -6.61 1.95
N GLU A 202 21.17 -7.80 2.45
CA GLU A 202 19.94 -8.52 2.10
C GLU A 202 18.65 -7.75 2.45
N ASN A 203 18.71 -6.90 3.49
CA ASN A 203 17.58 -6.15 4.03
C ASN A 203 17.60 -4.67 3.60
N HIS A 204 18.51 -4.29 2.70
CA HIS A 204 18.57 -2.93 2.20
C HIS A 204 17.27 -2.53 1.49
N LEU A 205 16.83 -1.32 1.79
CA LEU A 205 15.72 -0.68 1.09
C LEU A 205 16.18 -0.37 -0.33
N LYS A 206 15.51 -0.95 -1.33
CA LYS A 206 15.85 -0.77 -2.74
C LYS A 206 15.21 0.51 -3.26
N PHE A 207 15.97 1.60 -3.30
CA PHE A 207 15.49 2.91 -3.74
C PHE A 207 15.69 3.13 -5.24
N LEU A 208 14.59 3.15 -5.99
CA LEU A 208 14.58 3.42 -7.43
C LEU A 208 13.99 4.81 -7.70
N HIS A 209 14.84 5.76 -8.06
CA HIS A 209 14.39 7.08 -8.50
C HIS A 209 14.20 7.15 -10.01
N TRP A 210 13.04 7.63 -10.46
CA TRP A 210 12.73 7.77 -11.88
C TRP A 210 11.95 9.04 -12.22
N ASP A 211 12.59 10.00 -12.89
CA ASP A 211 12.00 11.29 -13.27
C ASP A 211 11.12 11.17 -14.52
N LEU A 212 9.83 10.94 -14.33
CA LEU A 212 8.83 10.76 -15.40
C LEU A 212 8.85 11.90 -16.44
N ASN A 213 9.08 13.14 -16.01
CA ASN A 213 9.00 14.33 -16.86
C ASN A 213 10.14 14.41 -17.89
N LYS A 214 11.30 13.81 -17.59
CA LYS A 214 12.38 13.68 -18.59
C LYS A 214 12.00 12.68 -19.69
N PHE A 215 11.34 11.59 -19.31
CA PHE A 215 10.98 10.52 -20.24
C PHE A 215 9.78 10.88 -21.11
N THR A 216 8.80 11.61 -20.59
CA THR A 216 7.66 12.10 -21.41
C THR A 216 8.07 13.09 -22.50
N LYS A 217 9.21 13.79 -22.33
CA LYS A 217 9.74 14.70 -23.35
C LYS A 217 10.48 13.98 -24.48
N ASN A 218 10.90 12.74 -24.24
CA ASN A 218 11.59 11.92 -25.22
C ASN A 218 10.55 11.08 -25.97
N LYS A 219 10.11 11.53 -27.15
CA LYS A 219 9.03 10.90 -27.94
C LYS A 219 9.25 9.40 -28.24
N ALA A 220 10.49 8.92 -28.16
CA ALA A 220 10.86 7.53 -28.44
C ALA A 220 10.66 6.56 -27.26
N THR A 221 10.44 7.04 -26.04
CA THR A 221 10.33 6.15 -24.87
C THR A 221 8.89 5.96 -24.43
N ASN A 222 8.35 4.75 -24.62
CA ASN A 222 7.07 4.38 -24.05
C ASN A 222 7.21 4.22 -22.53
N VAL A 223 6.78 5.24 -21.78
CA VAL A 223 6.83 5.30 -20.32
C VAL A 223 6.17 4.07 -19.68
N LEU A 224 5.08 3.56 -20.26
CA LEU A 224 4.39 2.36 -19.76
C LEU A 224 5.26 1.12 -19.90
N MET A 225 6.03 0.99 -20.99
CA MET A 225 6.95 -0.14 -21.16
C MET A 225 8.06 -0.12 -20.11
N ALA A 226 8.61 1.05 -19.80
CA ALA A 226 9.63 1.15 -18.76
C ALA A 226 9.05 0.93 -17.35
N LEU A 227 7.83 1.40 -17.05
CA LEU A 227 7.11 1.06 -15.82
C LEU A 227 6.81 -0.44 -15.75
N GLY A 228 6.48 -1.05 -16.87
CA GLY A 228 6.28 -2.50 -17.00
C GLY A 228 7.54 -3.28 -16.64
N LYS A 229 8.73 -2.83 -17.09
CA LYS A 229 10.01 -3.43 -16.69
C LYS A 229 10.28 -3.32 -15.19
N VAL A 230 9.98 -2.17 -14.59
CA VAL A 230 10.11 -1.97 -13.13
C VAL A 230 9.14 -2.88 -12.38
N ALA A 231 7.89 -2.98 -12.84
CA ALA A 231 6.89 -3.86 -12.24
C ALA A 231 7.28 -5.34 -12.36
N ALA A 232 7.78 -5.77 -13.52
CA ALA A 232 8.24 -7.14 -13.74
C ALA A 232 9.42 -7.48 -12.81
N ASN A 233 10.42 -6.61 -12.71
CA ASN A 233 11.54 -6.80 -11.79
C ASN A 233 11.08 -6.84 -10.32
N ALA A 234 10.15 -5.97 -9.93
CA ALA A 234 9.59 -5.98 -8.59
C ALA A 234 8.88 -7.32 -8.29
N LEU A 235 8.06 -7.82 -9.22
CA LEU A 235 7.38 -9.11 -9.08
C LEU A 235 8.36 -10.29 -9.06
N GLU A 236 9.45 -10.24 -9.81
CA GLU A 236 10.51 -11.28 -9.76
C GLU A 236 11.18 -11.33 -8.39
N LEU A 237 11.39 -10.17 -7.76
CA LEU A 237 12.02 -10.07 -6.45
C LEU A 237 11.08 -10.37 -5.27
N THR A 238 9.80 -9.99 -5.36
CA THR A 238 8.84 -10.13 -4.25
C THR A 238 7.91 -11.33 -4.42
N GLY A 239 7.78 -11.86 -5.63
CA GLY A 239 6.75 -12.82 -5.99
C GLY A 239 5.34 -12.22 -5.91
N PHE A 240 4.37 -13.12 -5.96
CA PHE A 240 2.95 -12.85 -5.74
C PHE A 240 2.32 -14.03 -5.00
N PHE A 241 1.20 -13.79 -4.33
CA PHE A 241 0.49 -14.86 -3.66
C PHE A 241 -0.27 -15.70 -4.67
N TYR A 242 -0.22 -17.02 -4.52
CA TYR A 242 -0.98 -17.97 -5.34
C TYR A 242 -1.48 -19.12 -4.47
N CYS A 243 -2.74 -19.51 -4.66
CA CYS A 243 -3.31 -20.70 -4.06
C CYS A 243 -4.29 -21.40 -5.01
N HIS A 244 -4.50 -22.69 -4.79
CA HIS A 244 -5.62 -23.44 -5.35
C HIS A 244 -6.59 -23.77 -4.21
N VAL A 245 -7.86 -23.49 -4.41
CA VAL A 245 -8.90 -23.79 -3.41
C VAL A 245 -9.73 -24.96 -3.91
N ASN A 246 -9.66 -26.07 -3.18
CA ASN A 246 -10.48 -27.25 -3.46
C ASN A 246 -11.90 -27.05 -2.91
N PRO A 247 -12.95 -27.46 -3.65
CA PRO A 247 -14.34 -27.29 -3.24
C PRO A 247 -14.68 -27.97 -1.91
N SER A 248 -13.96 -29.03 -1.54
CA SER A 248 -14.14 -29.81 -0.31
C SER A 248 -13.38 -29.26 0.91
N SER A 249 -12.61 -28.17 0.75
CA SER A 249 -11.87 -27.54 1.85
C SER A 249 -12.73 -26.49 2.55
N ARG A 250 -12.56 -26.31 3.87
CA ARG A 250 -13.14 -25.17 4.64
C ARG A 250 -12.83 -23.81 4.02
N THR A 251 -11.79 -23.72 3.19
CA THR A 251 -11.40 -22.52 2.45
C THR A 251 -12.43 -22.11 1.38
N ALA A 252 -13.23 -23.04 0.86
CA ALA A 252 -14.31 -22.75 -0.09
C ALA A 252 -15.45 -21.92 0.52
N GLU A 253 -15.72 -22.11 1.82
CA GLU A 253 -16.73 -21.34 2.57
C GLU A 253 -16.37 -19.84 2.66
N LEU A 254 -15.08 -19.49 2.65
CA LEU A 254 -14.60 -18.10 2.70
C LEU A 254 -14.69 -17.36 1.36
N LEU A 255 -14.86 -18.07 0.25
CA LEU A 255 -15.00 -17.50 -1.10
C LEU A 255 -16.47 -17.38 -1.55
N ASN A 256 -17.38 -18.06 -0.86
CA ASN A 256 -18.81 -17.86 -1.03
C ASN A 256 -19.18 -16.50 -0.43
N PHE A 257 -19.04 -15.44 -1.23
CA PHE A 257 -19.74 -14.19 -0.95
C PHE A 257 -21.23 -14.46 -1.20
N PRO A 258 -22.09 -14.51 -0.16
CA PRO A 258 -23.52 -14.54 -0.42
C PRO A 258 -23.85 -13.22 -1.11
N TYR A 259 -24.35 -13.31 -2.34
CA TYR A 259 -25.04 -12.20 -2.98
C TYR A 259 -26.12 -11.72 -2.00
N ALA A 260 -25.96 -10.50 -1.51
CA ALA A 260 -26.98 -9.74 -0.79
C ALA A 260 -27.18 -8.43 -1.53
#